data_AF-A0A7J9RQ95-F1
#
_entry.id   AF-A0A7J9RQ95-F1
#
_cell.length_a   1.000
_cell.length_b   1.000
_cell.length_c   1.000
_cell.angle_alpha   90.00
_cell.angle_beta   90.00
_cell.angle_gamma   90.00
#
_symmetry.space_group_name_H-M   'P 1'
#
loop_
_entity.id
_entity.type
_entity.pdbx_description
1 polymer ?
#
loop_
_entity_poly.entity_id
_entity_poly.type
_entity_poly.pdbx_seq_one_letter_code
_entity_poly.pdbx_strand_id
1 'polypeptide(L)'
;MDDIVNRFLKEEEAVIRVNEGEINLSNLEKEIPIGVRIILVGKKRKRIMDLGILSFIYKYCKNGKDFSRDYLDLSLSLEDIFKKYKVYTELEFLALCESEEKNNLHKDLIYVLNKLKSYLISKNKR
;
A
#
# COMPACT_ATOMS: atom_id res chain seq x y z
N MET A 1 -5.34 -2.04 -14.85
CA MET A 1 -4.17 -2.51 -14.08
C MET A 1 -2.96 -2.70 -14.97
N ASP A 2 -3.03 -3.57 -15.99
CA ASP A 2 -1.90 -3.80 -16.92
C ASP A 2 -1.45 -2.50 -17.59
N ASP A 3 -2.39 -1.58 -17.88
CA ASP A 3 -2.06 -0.24 -18.39
C ASP A 3 -1.24 0.62 -17.40
N ILE A 4 -1.51 0.57 -16.10
CA ILE A 4 -0.75 1.33 -15.08
C ILE A 4 0.65 0.76 -14.95
N VAL A 5 0.79 -0.57 -14.84
CA VAL A 5 2.10 -1.22 -14.75
C VAL A 5 2.91 -0.99 -16.03
N ASN A 6 2.28 -1.09 -17.20
CA ASN A 6 2.94 -0.84 -18.48
C ASN A 6 3.41 0.61 -18.61
N ARG A 7 2.60 1.58 -18.17
CA ARG A 7 3.01 2.99 -18.12
C ARG A 7 4.19 3.19 -17.19
N PHE A 8 4.20 2.55 -16.03
CA PHE A 8 5.27 2.68 -15.03
C PHE A 8 6.60 2.22 -15.60
N LEU A 9 6.58 1.08 -16.28
CA LEU A 9 7.76 0.50 -16.92
C LEU A 9 8.23 1.33 -18.12
N LYS A 10 7.30 1.86 -18.95
CA LYS A 10 7.63 2.67 -20.13
C LYS A 10 8.16 4.06 -19.78
N GLU A 11 7.68 4.63 -18.69
CA GLU A 11 8.09 5.95 -18.19
C GLU A 11 9.27 5.87 -17.20
N GLU A 12 9.96 4.71 -17.11
CA GLU A 12 11.16 4.50 -16.29
C GLU A 12 10.98 4.83 -14.79
N GLU A 13 10.12 4.09 -14.09
CA GLU A 13 9.83 4.25 -12.66
C GLU A 13 9.10 5.55 -12.28
N ALA A 14 8.40 6.18 -13.23
CA ALA A 14 7.61 7.37 -12.98
C ALA A 14 6.46 7.15 -11.97
N VAL A 15 6.15 8.16 -11.17
CA VAL A 15 4.95 8.16 -10.31
C VAL A 15 3.72 8.48 -11.15
N ILE A 16 2.81 7.50 -11.30
CA ILE A 16 1.65 7.64 -12.18
C ILE A 16 0.48 8.28 -11.44
N ARG A 17 -0.17 9.26 -12.08
CA ARG A 17 -1.44 9.80 -11.59
C ARG A 17 -2.60 8.95 -12.10
N VAL A 18 -3.47 8.56 -11.18
CA VAL A 18 -4.64 7.71 -11.44
C VAL A 18 -5.84 8.33 -10.72
N ASN A 19 -6.98 8.49 -11.38
CA ASN A 19 -8.17 9.04 -10.72
C ASN A 19 -8.86 7.98 -9.85
N GLU A 20 -9.57 8.45 -8.83
CA GLU A 20 -10.44 7.62 -8.01
C GLU A 20 -11.49 6.91 -8.88
N GLY A 21 -11.61 5.60 -8.73
CA GLY A 21 -12.47 4.74 -9.57
C GLY A 21 -11.78 4.07 -10.77
N GLU A 22 -10.58 4.51 -11.16
CA GLU A 22 -9.77 3.78 -12.16
C GLU A 22 -9.07 2.54 -11.59
N ILE A 23 -9.08 2.40 -10.25
CA ILE A 23 -8.53 1.24 -9.53
C ILE A 23 -9.64 0.59 -8.71
N ASN A 24 -9.83 -0.69 -8.95
CA ASN A 24 -10.81 -1.55 -8.32
C ASN A 24 -10.07 -2.55 -7.42
N LEU A 25 -10.72 -3.05 -6.36
CA LEU A 25 -10.12 -4.07 -5.49
C LEU A 25 -9.67 -5.33 -6.24
N SER A 26 -10.46 -5.78 -7.23
CA SER A 26 -10.09 -6.93 -8.06
C SER A 26 -8.81 -6.72 -8.84
N ASN A 27 -8.38 -5.47 -9.07
CA ASN A 27 -7.11 -5.22 -9.71
C ASN A 27 -5.92 -5.56 -8.81
N LEU A 28 -6.09 -5.59 -7.49
CA LEU A 28 -5.04 -5.93 -6.54
C LEU A 28 -4.76 -7.45 -6.47
N GLU A 29 -5.62 -8.28 -7.07
CA GLU A 29 -5.41 -9.72 -7.20
C GLU A 29 -4.29 -10.06 -8.18
N LYS A 30 -4.03 -9.17 -9.14
CA LYS A 30 -2.94 -9.32 -10.09
C LYS A 30 -1.58 -9.21 -9.40
N GLU A 31 -0.56 -9.75 -10.05
CA GLU A 31 0.81 -9.52 -9.64
C GLU A 31 1.23 -8.10 -10.05
N ILE A 32 1.55 -7.27 -9.06
CA ILE A 32 2.01 -5.90 -9.25
C ILE A 32 3.40 -5.83 -8.61
N PRO A 33 4.44 -5.46 -9.38
CA PRO A 33 5.77 -5.27 -8.82
C PRO A 33 5.76 -4.23 -7.69
N ILE A 34 6.49 -4.53 -6.61
CA ILE A 34 6.80 -3.51 -5.60
C ILE A 34 7.62 -2.41 -6.24
N GLY A 35 7.32 -1.15 -5.91
CA GLY A 35 7.92 0.03 -6.53
C GLY A 35 6.97 0.74 -7.49
N VAL A 36 5.89 0.10 -7.95
CA VAL A 36 4.87 0.74 -8.79
C VAL A 36 4.11 1.77 -7.96
N ARG A 37 4.61 3.01 -7.95
CA ARG A 37 4.05 4.12 -7.19
C ARG A 37 3.03 4.90 -7.99
N ILE A 38 1.93 5.22 -7.33
CA ILE A 38 0.89 6.07 -7.90
C ILE A 38 0.57 7.25 -6.99
N ILE A 39 -0.04 8.26 -7.58
CA ILE A 39 -0.84 9.26 -6.88
C ILE A 39 -2.29 9.00 -7.26
N LEU A 40 -3.08 8.49 -6.31
CA LEU A 40 -4.52 8.39 -6.43
C LEU A 40 -5.12 9.79 -6.24
N VAL A 41 -5.92 10.23 -7.21
CA VAL A 41 -6.51 11.57 -7.28
C VAL A 41 -8.03 11.49 -7.16
N GLY A 42 -8.55 11.96 -6.03
CA GLY A 42 -9.98 12.14 -5.81
C GLY A 42 -10.38 13.60 -5.96
N LYS A 43 -11.67 13.89 -5.75
CA LYS A 43 -12.22 15.26 -5.90
C LYS A 43 -11.59 16.28 -4.96
N LYS A 44 -11.26 15.87 -3.73
CA LYS A 44 -10.73 16.76 -2.67
C LYS A 44 -9.37 16.35 -2.14
N ARG A 45 -9.02 15.07 -2.23
CA ARG A 45 -7.82 14.49 -1.61
C ARG A 45 -6.98 13.77 -2.65
N LYS A 46 -5.69 13.65 -2.33
CA LYS A 46 -4.73 12.87 -3.09
C LYS A 46 -3.96 11.98 -2.12
N ARG A 47 -3.57 10.79 -2.55
CA ARG A 47 -2.79 9.85 -1.75
C ARG A 47 -1.70 9.24 -2.63
N ILE A 48 -0.46 9.38 -2.20
CA ILE A 48 0.67 8.66 -2.79
C ILE A 48 0.75 7.30 -2.11
N MET A 49 0.95 6.24 -2.90
CA MET A 49 1.06 4.87 -2.39
C MET A 49 1.84 4.00 -3.37
N ASP A 50 2.39 2.90 -2.86
CA ASP A 50 2.94 1.79 -3.65
C ASP A 50 1.86 0.72 -3.91
N LEU A 51 1.48 0.53 -5.17
CA LEU A 51 0.47 -0.45 -5.55
C LEU A 51 0.96 -1.89 -5.40
N GLY A 52 2.25 -2.15 -5.54
CA GLY A 52 2.81 -3.49 -5.32
C GLY A 52 2.70 -3.90 -3.86
N ILE A 53 3.04 -2.98 -2.95
CA ILE A 53 2.83 -3.18 -1.51
C ILE A 53 1.35 -3.36 -1.19
N LEU A 54 0.47 -2.51 -1.74
CA LEU A 54 -0.96 -2.62 -1.48
C LEU A 54 -1.56 -3.93 -2.01
N SER A 55 -1.13 -4.40 -3.19
CA SER A 55 -1.49 -5.72 -3.74
C SER A 55 -1.01 -6.85 -2.85
N PHE A 56 0.23 -6.79 -2.36
CA PHE A 56 0.75 -7.78 -1.42
C PHE A 56 -0.10 -7.84 -0.14
N ILE A 57 -0.41 -6.67 0.44
CA ILE A 57 -1.27 -6.58 1.63
C ILE A 57 -2.63 -7.20 1.37
N TYR A 58 -3.28 -6.83 0.26
CA TYR A 58 -4.59 -7.35 -0.13
C TYR A 58 -4.61 -8.88 -0.16
N LYS A 59 -3.56 -9.50 -0.70
CA LYS A 59 -3.46 -10.95 -0.91
C LYS A 59 -3.09 -11.72 0.36
N TYR A 60 -2.15 -11.19 1.15
CA TYR A 60 -1.42 -12.03 2.11
C TYR A 60 -1.51 -11.57 3.57
N CYS A 61 -2.08 -10.39 3.83
CA CYS A 61 -2.17 -9.86 5.19
C CYS A 61 -3.56 -10.06 5.80
N LYS A 62 -3.60 -10.38 7.10
CA LYS A 62 -4.84 -10.37 7.88
C LYS A 62 -5.47 -8.97 7.82
N ASN A 63 -6.77 -8.90 7.54
CA ASN A 63 -7.52 -7.66 7.29
C ASN A 63 -7.01 -6.84 6.09
N GLY A 64 -6.14 -7.40 5.24
CA GLY A 64 -5.55 -6.69 4.10
C GLY A 64 -6.58 -6.24 3.06
N LYS A 65 -7.64 -7.02 2.84
CA LYS A 65 -8.75 -6.64 1.97
C LYS A 65 -9.49 -5.40 2.47
N ASP A 66 -9.83 -5.38 3.76
CA ASP A 66 -10.50 -4.23 4.38
C ASP A 66 -9.61 -3.00 4.36
N PHE A 67 -8.34 -3.15 4.75
CA PHE A 67 -7.39 -2.05 4.69
C PHE A 67 -7.26 -1.51 3.27
N SER A 68 -7.08 -2.37 2.27
CA SER A 68 -6.90 -1.93 0.88
C SER A 68 -8.13 -1.20 0.34
N ARG A 69 -9.34 -1.65 0.70
CA ARG A 69 -10.58 -0.96 0.33
C ARG A 69 -10.61 0.44 0.92
N ASP A 70 -10.43 0.53 2.23
CA ASP A 70 -10.51 1.79 2.95
C ASP A 70 -9.35 2.73 2.54
N TYR A 71 -8.18 2.18 2.21
CA TYR A 71 -7.01 2.94 1.77
C TYR A 71 -7.11 3.43 0.31
N LEU A 72 -7.96 2.82 -0.52
CA LEU A 72 -8.29 3.33 -1.85
C LEU A 72 -9.46 4.33 -1.83
N ASP A 73 -10.24 4.37 -0.75
CA ASP A 73 -11.33 5.32 -0.58
C ASP A 73 -10.77 6.69 -0.12
N LEU A 74 -10.90 7.72 -0.97
CA LEU A 74 -10.44 9.08 -0.64
C LEU A 74 -11.49 9.91 0.09
N SER A 75 -12.69 9.36 0.33
CA SER A 75 -13.61 9.91 1.32
C SER A 75 -13.06 9.80 2.75
N LEU A 76 -12.25 8.77 3.01
CA LEU A 76 -11.54 8.54 4.26
C LEU A 76 -10.21 9.31 4.31
N SER A 77 -10.02 10.10 5.37
CA SER A 77 -8.75 10.79 5.62
C SER A 77 -7.69 9.84 6.18
N LEU A 78 -6.42 10.24 6.16
CA LEU A 78 -5.36 9.48 6.83
C LEU A 78 -5.59 9.37 8.35
N GLU A 79 -6.29 10.33 8.96
CA GLU A 79 -6.69 10.25 10.36
C GLU A 79 -7.71 9.13 10.59
N ASP A 80 -8.66 8.95 9.67
CA ASP A 80 -9.66 7.86 9.73
C ASP A 80 -8.98 6.50 9.56
N ILE A 81 -8.04 6.39 8.61
CA ILE A 81 -7.21 5.20 8.43
C ILE A 81 -6.44 4.90 9.72
N PHE A 82 -5.79 5.89 10.31
CA PHE A 82 -5.04 5.72 11.56
C PHE A 82 -5.94 5.31 12.73
N LYS A 83 -7.12 5.90 12.88
CA LYS A 83 -8.07 5.53 13.95
C LYS A 83 -8.42 4.05 13.89
N LYS A 84 -8.65 3.53 12.68
CA LYS A 84 -9.08 2.14 12.44
C LYS A 84 -7.93 1.13 12.45
N TYR A 85 -6.80 1.44 11.81
CA TYR A 85 -5.71 0.49 11.55
C TYR A 85 -4.43 0.76 12.34
N LYS A 86 -4.36 1.89 13.08
CA LYS A 86 -3.17 2.35 13.83
C LYS A 86 -1.93 2.56 12.96
N VAL A 87 -2.13 2.82 11.67
CA VAL A 87 -1.10 3.12 10.67
C VAL A 87 -1.62 4.20 9.71
N TYR A 88 -0.72 4.91 9.05
CA TYR A 88 -1.02 5.92 8.04
C TYR A 88 -0.76 5.45 6.61
N THR A 89 0.12 4.47 6.42
CA THR A 89 0.55 4.04 5.09
C THR A 89 0.44 2.54 4.90
N GLU A 90 0.37 2.11 3.64
CA GLU A 90 0.50 0.73 3.23
C GLU A 90 1.83 0.11 3.69
N LEU A 91 2.93 0.88 3.64
CA LEU A 91 4.23 0.39 4.10
C LEU A 91 4.23 0.11 5.63
N GLU A 92 3.63 1.00 6.42
CA GLU A 92 3.46 0.79 7.86
C GLU A 92 2.54 -0.41 8.15
N PHE A 93 1.44 -0.56 7.39
CA PHE A 93 0.55 -1.71 7.51
C PHE A 93 1.31 -3.01 7.21
N LEU A 94 2.07 -3.06 6.11
CA LEU A 94 2.88 -4.20 5.76
C LEU A 94 3.94 -4.50 6.81
N ALA A 95 4.54 -3.49 7.44
CA ALA A 95 5.52 -3.69 8.51
C ALA A 95 4.91 -4.44 9.70
N LEU A 96 3.67 -4.12 10.08
CA LEU A 96 2.95 -4.78 11.17
C LEU A 96 2.30 -6.11 10.77
N CYS A 97 2.10 -6.36 9.47
CA CYS A 97 1.52 -7.60 8.97
C CYS A 97 2.35 -8.83 9.36
N GLU A 98 1.67 -9.84 9.89
CA GLU A 98 2.23 -11.16 10.23
C GLU A 98 1.77 -12.15 9.15
N SER A 99 2.58 -12.28 8.12
CA SER A 99 2.35 -13.18 6.98
C SER A 99 3.67 -13.85 6.63
N GLU A 100 3.66 -15.17 6.47
CA GLU A 100 4.86 -15.95 6.11
C GLU A 100 5.38 -15.55 4.72
N GLU A 101 4.47 -15.12 3.83
CA GLU A 101 4.80 -14.63 2.48
C GLU A 101 5.73 -13.43 2.51
N LYS A 102 5.80 -12.68 3.63
CA LYS A 102 6.75 -11.56 3.75
C LYS A 102 8.20 -12.01 3.66
N ASN A 103 8.50 -13.27 3.98
CA ASN A 103 9.84 -13.81 3.88
C ASN A 103 10.29 -14.02 2.42
N ASN A 104 9.35 -14.00 1.47
CA ASN A 104 9.61 -14.10 0.04
C ASN A 104 9.90 -12.74 -0.62
N LEU A 105 9.78 -11.64 0.13
CA LEU A 105 10.09 -10.29 -0.36
C LEU A 105 11.60 -10.07 -0.51
N HIS A 106 11.96 -9.02 -1.26
CA HIS A 106 13.37 -8.62 -1.39
C HIS A 106 14.00 -8.32 -0.02
N LYS A 107 15.25 -8.75 0.20
CA LYS A 107 15.94 -8.66 1.50
C LYS A 107 15.99 -7.23 2.04
N ASP A 108 16.21 -6.25 1.16
CA ASP A 108 16.25 -4.83 1.56
C ASP A 108 14.89 -4.35 2.07
N LEU A 109 13.80 -4.76 1.41
CA LEU A 109 12.46 -4.44 1.87
C LEU A 109 12.18 -5.09 3.23
N ILE A 110 12.55 -6.37 3.39
CA ILE A 110 12.42 -7.07 4.69
C ILE A 110 13.18 -6.29 5.79
N TYR A 111 14.40 -5.84 5.51
CA TYR A 111 15.18 -5.04 6.45
C TYR A 111 14.46 -3.74 6.84
N VAL A 112 13.94 -3.00 5.86
CA VAL A 112 13.17 -1.77 6.08
C VAL A 112 11.91 -2.04 6.91
N LEU A 113 11.15 -3.08 6.58
CA LEU A 113 9.93 -3.46 7.29
C LEU A 113 10.21 -3.82 8.75
N ASN A 114 11.31 -4.51 9.03
CA ASN A 114 11.70 -4.86 10.40
C ASN A 114 12.06 -3.62 11.21
N LYS A 115 12.84 -2.69 10.64
CA LYS A 115 13.17 -1.41 11.30
C LYS A 115 11.90 -0.57 11.55
N LEU A 116 11.00 -0.51 10.58
CA LEU A 116 9.75 0.22 10.70
C LEU A 116 8.83 -0.40 11.76
N LYS A 117 8.71 -1.73 11.81
CA LYS A 117 7.94 -2.44 12.86
C LYS A 117 8.44 -2.08 14.25
N SER A 118 9.76 -2.11 14.48
CA SER A 118 10.35 -1.72 15.77
C SER A 118 9.99 -0.27 16.15
N TYR A 119 10.10 0.66 15.19
CA TYR A 119 9.73 2.05 15.41
C TYR A 119 8.25 2.20 15.79
N LEU A 120 7.33 1.61 15.01
CA LEU A 120 5.88 1.70 15.26
C LEU A 120 5.48 1.13 16.63
N ILE A 121 6.07 0.00 17.04
CA ILE A 121 5.80 -0.61 18.36
C ILE A 121 6.29 0.32 19.48
N SER A 122 7.47 0.93 19.34
CA SER A 122 8.00 1.86 20.36
C SER A 122 7.18 3.14 20.48
N LYS A 123 6.64 3.65 19.37
CA LYS A 123 5.81 4.86 19.33
C LYS A 123 4.48 4.65 20.05
N ASN A 124 3.86 3.48 19.88
CA ASN A 124 2.56 3.17 20.51
C ASN A 124 2.65 2.87 22.02
N LYS A 125 3.85 2.84 22.61
CA LYS A 125 4.07 2.71 24.07
C LYS A 125 4.22 4.07 24.78
N ARG A 126 4.18 5.18 24.06
CA ARG A 126 4.14 6.55 24.59
C ARG A 126 2.72 7.09 24.54
#